data_AF-A0A9D4DZY2-F1
#
_entry.id   AF-A0A9D4DZY2-F1
#
_cell.length_a   1.000
_cell.length_b   1.000
_cell.length_c   1.000
_cell.angle_alpha   90.00
_cell.angle_beta   90.00
_cell.angle_gamma   90.00
#
_symmetry.space_group_name_H-M   'P 1'
#
loop_
_entity.id
_entity.type
_entity.pdbx_description
1 polymer ?
#
loop_
_entity_poly.entity_id
_entity_poly.type
_entity_poly.pdbx_seq_one_letter_code
_entity_poly.pdbx_strand_id
1 'polypeptide(L)'
;MQQKLPLANPVLTSASAIDPIIRTSVHTSALLNKLPTLVHEVLHGEEEEEKYATEVKDYQVDRFLPSHSGLRIDHWWAAVNATGKYPTLCKMVLSLLSCFHGPQVESSFNVMGDILNSRTGRMKIETYSAIQSTRYGLANHGVDAVKQFERHDAAKDPVDKVLCQNLRSAALRYKRQQEETRAAEMEKRKNHPLKEKQLESKSANKRLQAEFAVTDAARHEERMAKKRRQEVLTELAAKRKK
;
A
#
# COMPACT_ATOMS: atom_id res chain seq x y z
N MET A 1 15.26 27.16 -10.57
CA MET A 1 14.37 26.42 -9.66
C MET A 1 14.89 25.03 -9.22
N GLN A 2 16.17 24.66 -9.45
CA GLN A 2 16.68 23.31 -9.13
C GLN A 2 17.50 23.18 -7.82
N GLN A 3 17.74 24.27 -7.08
CA GLN A 3 18.55 24.25 -5.84
C GLN A 3 17.83 23.68 -4.60
N LYS A 4 16.59 23.19 -4.73
CA LYS A 4 15.79 22.63 -3.62
C LYS A 4 15.43 21.15 -3.78
N LEU A 5 16.15 20.43 -4.63
CA LEU A 5 16.06 18.97 -4.64
C LEU A 5 16.97 18.40 -3.54
N PRO A 6 16.53 17.40 -2.76
CA PRO A 6 17.36 16.75 -1.74
C PRO A 6 18.59 16.01 -2.30
N LEU A 7 18.84 16.10 -3.62
CA LEU A 7 19.96 15.51 -4.34
C LEU A 7 21.34 16.06 -3.94
N ALA A 8 21.39 17.22 -3.28
CA ALA A 8 22.65 17.80 -2.78
C ALA A 8 23.00 17.33 -1.35
N ASN A 9 22.13 16.55 -0.68
CA ASN A 9 22.42 16.06 0.66
C ASN A 9 23.50 14.97 0.59
N PRO A 10 24.68 15.16 1.21
CA PRO A 10 25.77 14.17 1.19
C PRO A 10 25.34 12.78 1.65
N VAL A 11 24.44 12.70 2.65
CA VAL A 11 23.92 11.44 3.19
C VAL A 11 23.08 10.70 2.15
N LEU A 12 22.15 11.39 1.48
CA LEU A 12 21.30 10.77 0.47
C LEU A 12 22.11 10.38 -0.77
N THR A 13 23.10 11.18 -1.14
CA THR A 13 24.01 10.87 -2.23
C THR A 13 24.85 9.63 -1.91
N SER A 14 25.41 9.52 -0.71
CA SER A 14 26.15 8.33 -0.28
C SER A 14 25.24 7.10 -0.13
N ALA A 15 24.02 7.28 0.39
CA ALA A 15 23.04 6.20 0.52
C ALA A 15 22.56 5.68 -0.84
N SER A 16 22.60 6.48 -1.91
CA SER A 16 22.26 6.00 -3.26
C SER A 16 23.16 4.85 -3.73
N ALA A 17 24.41 4.78 -3.25
CA ALA A 17 25.39 3.74 -3.58
C ALA A 17 25.03 2.33 -3.05
N ILE A 18 24.00 2.24 -2.21
CA ILE A 18 23.43 0.99 -1.71
C ILE A 18 22.62 0.27 -2.80
N ASP A 19 22.21 0.97 -3.85
CA ASP A 19 21.44 0.39 -4.94
C ASP A 19 22.27 -0.66 -5.72
N PRO A 20 21.80 -1.92 -5.79
CA PRO A 20 22.50 -3.01 -6.48
C PRO A 20 22.76 -2.73 -7.96
N ILE A 21 21.94 -1.88 -8.60
CA ILE A 21 22.05 -1.52 -10.03
C ILE A 21 23.36 -0.79 -10.29
N ILE A 22 23.79 0.09 -9.38
CA ILE A 22 25.01 0.89 -9.55
C ILE A 22 26.23 0.26 -8.87
N ARG A 23 26.12 -0.96 -8.36
CA ARG A 23 27.18 -1.67 -7.63
C ARG A 23 28.55 -1.64 -8.33
N THR A 24 28.55 -1.91 -9.64
CA THR A 24 29.77 -1.99 -10.47
C THR A 24 30.31 -0.63 -10.89
N SER A 25 29.63 0.47 -10.53
CA SER A 25 30.09 1.82 -10.82
C SER A 25 31.35 2.18 -10.02
N VAL A 26 32.23 2.93 -10.67
CA VAL A 26 33.49 3.43 -10.08
C VAL A 26 33.22 4.33 -8.87
N HIS A 27 32.07 5.01 -8.85
CA HIS A 27 31.72 5.95 -7.77
C HIS A 27 31.14 5.27 -6.53
N THR A 28 30.69 4.02 -6.63
CA THR A 28 29.98 3.32 -5.55
C THR A 28 30.85 3.09 -4.32
N SER A 29 32.07 2.59 -4.50
CA SER A 29 33.01 2.41 -3.38
C SER A 29 33.36 3.74 -2.70
N ALA A 30 33.58 4.81 -3.47
CA ALA A 30 33.88 6.12 -2.89
C ALA A 30 32.70 6.69 -2.08
N LEU A 31 31.46 6.40 -2.49
CA LEU A 31 30.26 6.83 -1.80
C LEU A 31 29.95 5.98 -0.57
N LEU A 32 30.11 4.65 -0.65
CA LEU A 32 29.95 3.73 0.48
C LEU A 32 31.00 4.02 1.57
N ASN A 33 32.26 4.25 1.21
CA ASN A 33 33.31 4.60 2.18
C ASN A 33 33.08 5.95 2.88
N LYS A 34 32.18 6.80 2.37
CA LYS A 34 31.74 8.02 3.06
C LYS A 34 30.61 7.78 4.07
N LEU A 35 29.94 6.62 4.05
CA LEU A 35 28.83 6.35 4.96
C LEU A 35 29.24 6.28 6.43
N PRO A 36 30.35 5.64 6.83
CA PRO A 36 30.78 5.61 8.23
C PRO A 36 30.99 7.00 8.84
N THR A 37 31.53 7.95 8.04
CA THR A 37 31.76 9.32 8.51
C THR A 37 30.48 10.14 8.64
N LEU A 38 29.44 9.78 7.88
CA LEU A 38 28.13 10.44 7.92
C LEU A 38 27.19 9.78 8.95
N VAL A 39 27.38 8.50 9.25
CA VAL A 39 26.53 7.67 10.12
C VAL A 39 27.40 6.96 11.16
N HIS A 40 27.93 7.76 12.08
CA HIS A 40 28.90 7.34 13.10
C HIS A 40 28.35 6.38 14.16
N GLU A 41 27.03 6.27 14.30
CA GLU A 41 26.41 5.45 15.35
C GLU A 41 26.35 3.95 15.01
N VAL A 42 26.69 3.55 13.78
CA VAL A 42 26.46 2.17 13.30
C VAL A 42 27.70 1.28 13.42
N LEU A 43 28.90 1.83 13.22
CA LEU A 43 30.16 1.09 13.37
C LEU A 43 30.86 1.53 14.65
N HIS A 44 31.45 0.58 15.36
CA HIS A 44 32.11 0.83 16.64
C HIS A 44 33.56 0.37 16.60
N GLY A 45 34.47 1.35 16.59
CA GLY A 45 35.92 1.12 16.64
C GLY A 45 36.58 1.00 15.27
N GLU A 46 37.89 1.25 15.25
CA GLU A 46 38.71 1.26 14.02
C GLU A 46 38.70 -0.10 13.30
N GLU A 47 38.65 -1.21 14.04
CA GLU A 47 38.62 -2.56 13.45
C GLU A 47 37.35 -2.83 12.63
N GLU A 48 36.18 -2.33 13.05
CA GLU A 48 34.94 -2.47 12.26
C GLU A 48 34.98 -1.58 11.01
N GLU A 49 35.58 -0.39 11.09
CA GLU A 49 35.71 0.51 9.94
C GLU A 49 36.67 -0.03 8.87
N GLU A 50 37.79 -0.63 9.28
CA GLU A 50 38.73 -1.30 8.36
C GLU A 50 38.09 -2.52 7.68
N LYS A 51 37.33 -3.31 8.44
CA LYS A 51 36.54 -4.43 7.89
C LYS A 51 35.51 -3.92 6.91
N TYR A 52 34.79 -2.85 7.24
CA TYR A 52 33.83 -2.22 6.34
C TYR A 52 34.48 -1.78 5.02
N ALA A 53 35.61 -1.08 5.08
CA ALA A 53 36.31 -0.62 3.89
C ALA A 53 36.80 -1.78 2.99
N THR A 54 37.13 -2.93 3.59
CA THR A 54 37.50 -4.15 2.88
C THR A 54 36.28 -4.82 2.24
N GLU A 55 35.19 -4.98 3.00
CA GLU A 55 33.93 -5.56 2.52
C GLU A 55 33.33 -4.74 1.36
N VAL A 56 33.45 -3.42 1.38
CA VAL A 56 32.99 -2.55 0.28
C VAL A 56 33.72 -2.87 -1.04
N LYS A 57 35.03 -3.14 -0.99
CA LYS A 57 35.81 -3.49 -2.17
C LYS A 57 35.40 -4.85 -2.71
N ASP A 58 35.24 -5.83 -1.82
CA ASP A 58 34.83 -7.19 -2.18
C ASP A 58 33.41 -7.21 -2.75
N TYR A 59 32.50 -6.41 -2.19
CA TYR A 59 31.12 -6.26 -2.65
C TYR A 59 31.04 -5.76 -4.10
N GLN A 60 31.93 -4.87 -4.53
CA GLN A 60 31.93 -4.36 -5.91
C GLN A 60 32.30 -5.44 -6.94
N VAL A 61 33.18 -6.37 -6.56
CA VAL A 61 33.73 -7.37 -7.48
C VAL A 61 32.98 -8.70 -7.44
N ASP A 62 32.18 -8.96 -6.40
CA ASP A 62 31.51 -10.26 -6.20
C ASP A 62 30.48 -10.55 -7.30
N ARG A 63 30.64 -11.69 -7.98
CA ARG A 63 29.72 -12.15 -9.03
C ARG A 63 28.68 -13.15 -8.51
N PHE A 64 28.83 -13.62 -7.28
CA PHE A 64 28.00 -14.66 -6.66
C PHE A 64 26.89 -14.08 -5.78
N LEU A 65 26.64 -12.77 -5.87
CA LEU A 65 25.53 -12.13 -5.17
C LEU A 65 24.18 -12.45 -5.84
N PRO A 66 23.07 -12.48 -5.07
CA PRO A 66 21.74 -12.66 -5.62
C PRO A 66 21.42 -11.65 -6.72
N SER A 67 20.74 -12.08 -7.78
CA SER A 67 20.31 -11.16 -8.84
C SER A 67 19.27 -10.17 -8.31
N HIS A 68 19.39 -8.90 -8.69
CA HIS A 68 18.40 -7.87 -8.38
C HIS A 68 17.22 -7.96 -9.37
N SER A 69 16.38 -8.99 -9.23
CA SER A 69 15.26 -9.30 -10.13
C SER A 69 13.99 -8.51 -9.79
N GLY A 70 14.10 -7.18 -9.67
CA GLY A 70 12.96 -6.30 -9.34
C GLY A 70 12.48 -6.42 -7.89
N LEU A 71 13.27 -7.04 -7.03
CA LEU A 71 13.03 -7.04 -5.59
C LEU A 71 13.20 -5.62 -5.03
N ARG A 72 12.40 -5.29 -4.00
CA ARG A 72 12.62 -4.07 -3.20
C ARG A 72 14.03 -4.12 -2.60
N ILE A 73 14.71 -2.98 -2.55
CA ILE A 73 16.13 -2.88 -2.19
C ILE A 73 16.46 -3.54 -0.85
N ASP A 74 15.59 -3.39 0.14
CA ASP A 74 15.69 -3.98 1.47
C ASP A 74 15.54 -5.50 1.48
N HIS A 75 14.62 -6.05 0.68
CA HIS A 75 14.49 -7.51 0.55
C HIS A 75 15.73 -8.11 -0.11
N TRP A 76 16.33 -7.39 -1.05
CA TRP A 76 17.58 -7.82 -1.67
C TRP A 76 18.73 -7.80 -0.66
N TRP A 77 18.89 -6.72 0.10
CA TRP A 77 19.92 -6.65 1.15
C TRP A 77 19.69 -7.65 2.29
N ALA A 78 18.44 -7.98 2.61
CA ALA A 78 18.13 -9.07 3.54
C ALA A 78 18.59 -10.43 2.99
N ALA A 79 18.43 -10.68 1.69
CA ALA A 79 18.94 -11.89 1.04
C ALA A 79 20.48 -11.94 1.02
N VAL A 80 21.14 -10.80 0.78
CA VAL A 80 22.62 -10.69 0.89
C VAL A 80 23.07 -10.99 2.32
N ASN A 81 22.42 -10.41 3.33
CA ASN A 81 22.73 -10.66 4.74
C ASN A 81 22.52 -12.14 5.13
N ALA A 82 21.50 -12.81 4.56
CA ALA A 82 21.26 -14.23 4.78
C ALA A 82 22.38 -15.14 4.23
N THR A 83 23.18 -14.67 3.27
CA THR A 83 24.37 -15.42 2.80
C THR A 83 25.53 -15.39 3.79
N GLY A 84 25.47 -14.54 4.83
CA GLY A 84 26.55 -14.33 5.80
C GLY A 84 27.72 -13.52 5.24
N LYS A 85 27.63 -13.03 4.00
CA LYS A 85 28.64 -12.17 3.39
C LYS A 85 28.46 -10.71 3.82
N TYR A 86 29.59 -10.03 4.01
CA TYR A 86 29.65 -8.60 4.29
C TYR A 86 28.84 -8.14 5.53
N PRO A 87 29.11 -8.72 6.72
CA PRO A 87 28.36 -8.39 7.94
C PRO A 87 28.39 -6.91 8.31
N THR A 88 29.53 -6.23 8.18
CA THR A 88 29.63 -4.80 8.55
C THR A 88 28.96 -3.89 7.51
N LEU A 89 29.07 -4.23 6.22
CA LEU A 89 28.36 -3.52 5.16
C LEU A 89 26.85 -3.69 5.29
N CYS A 90 26.37 -4.91 5.53
CA CYS A 90 24.95 -5.19 5.74
C CYS A 90 24.42 -4.47 6.98
N LYS A 91 25.19 -4.41 8.08
CA LYS A 91 24.84 -3.64 9.29
C LYS A 91 24.61 -2.15 8.96
N MET A 92 25.51 -1.53 8.20
CA MET A 92 25.36 -0.14 7.74
C MET A 92 24.13 0.06 6.85
N VAL A 93 23.97 -0.78 5.85
CA VAL A 93 22.88 -0.68 4.88
C VAL A 93 21.52 -0.89 5.53
N LEU A 94 21.35 -1.93 6.35
CA LEU A 94 20.08 -2.24 7.01
C LEU A 94 19.70 -1.13 8.00
N SER A 95 20.68 -0.53 8.68
CA SER A 95 20.45 0.62 9.57
C SER A 95 19.93 1.83 8.77
N LEU A 96 20.52 2.14 7.62
CA LEU A 96 20.06 3.22 6.74
C LEU A 96 18.67 2.96 6.15
N LEU A 97 18.41 1.73 5.73
CA LEU A 97 17.12 1.35 5.17
C LEU A 97 16.01 1.33 6.23
N SER A 98 16.33 1.02 7.50
CA SER A 98 15.36 1.05 8.61
C SER A 98 14.65 2.40 8.76
N CYS A 99 15.34 3.51 8.50
CA CYS A 99 14.76 4.86 8.52
C CYS A 99 13.64 5.05 7.49
N PHE A 100 13.75 4.39 6.33
CA PHE A 100 12.77 4.45 5.24
C PHE A 100 11.65 3.40 5.38
N HIS A 101 11.70 2.57 6.42
CA HIS A 101 10.71 1.53 6.73
C HIS A 101 9.91 1.85 7.99
N GLY A 102 9.87 3.14 8.38
CA GLY A 102 8.96 3.63 9.41
C GLY A 102 7.51 3.22 9.12
N PRO A 103 6.65 3.17 10.16
CA PRO A 103 5.27 2.71 10.05
C PRO A 103 4.61 3.34 8.83
N GLN A 104 3.92 2.55 7.98
CA GLN A 104 3.18 3.04 6.81
C GLN A 104 2.21 4.16 7.23
N VAL A 105 2.72 5.38 7.26
CA VAL A 105 2.07 6.51 7.93
C VAL A 105 0.90 7.01 7.10
N GLU A 106 0.94 6.89 5.77
CA GLU A 106 -0.17 7.25 4.89
C GLU A 106 -1.47 6.49 5.20
N SER A 107 -1.38 5.18 5.46
CA SER A 107 -2.53 4.37 5.88
C SER A 107 -3.08 4.82 7.24
N SER A 108 -2.19 5.23 8.15
CA SER A 108 -2.55 5.71 9.48
C SER A 108 -3.24 7.09 9.44
N PHE A 109 -2.87 7.97 8.51
CA PHE A 109 -3.49 9.27 8.32
C PHE A 109 -4.88 9.19 7.68
N ASN A 110 -5.12 8.26 6.75
CA ASN A 110 -6.47 8.02 6.22
C ASN A 110 -7.43 7.59 7.34
N VAL A 111 -6.97 6.74 8.25
CA VAL A 111 -7.73 6.32 9.44
C VAL A 111 -7.97 7.49 10.39
N MET A 112 -7.00 8.41 10.50
CA MET A 112 -7.16 9.64 11.28
C MET A 112 -8.26 10.55 10.70
N GLY A 113 -8.36 10.66 9.38
CA GLY A 113 -9.42 11.43 8.70
C GLY A 113 -10.83 10.89 8.98
N ASP A 114 -10.98 9.57 9.02
CA ASP A 114 -12.25 8.90 9.35
C ASP A 114 -12.63 9.04 10.84
N ILE A 115 -11.63 9.18 11.72
CA ILE A 115 -11.79 9.31 13.17
C ILE A 115 -12.00 10.76 13.62
N LEU A 116 -11.36 11.73 12.96
CA LEU A 116 -11.44 13.15 13.29
C LEU A 116 -12.62 13.88 12.65
N ASN A 117 -13.33 13.24 11.71
CA ASN A 117 -14.50 13.85 11.07
C ASN A 117 -15.58 14.16 12.11
N SER A 118 -16.14 15.37 12.07
CA SER A 118 -17.09 15.91 13.05
C SER A 118 -18.39 15.11 13.25
N ARG A 119 -18.57 14.03 12.48
CA ARG A 119 -19.71 13.12 12.49
C ARG A 119 -19.45 11.83 13.27
N THR A 120 -18.20 11.43 13.45
CA THR A 120 -17.75 10.27 14.21
C THR A 120 -17.13 10.78 15.52
N GLY A 121 -17.51 10.16 16.65
CA GLY A 121 -17.26 10.73 17.98
C GLY A 121 -15.80 11.08 18.23
N ARG A 122 -15.56 12.27 18.82
CA ARG A 122 -14.25 12.74 19.31
C ARG A 122 -13.54 11.62 20.08
N MET A 123 -12.67 10.88 19.41
CA MET A 123 -11.82 9.88 20.06
C MET A 123 -10.65 10.61 20.71
N LYS A 124 -10.30 10.24 21.96
CA LYS A 124 -9.13 10.80 22.63
C LYS A 124 -7.86 10.37 21.88
N ILE A 125 -6.87 11.26 21.83
CA ILE A 125 -5.57 11.02 21.19
C ILE A 125 -4.89 9.75 21.73
N GLU A 126 -5.03 9.50 23.03
CA GLU A 126 -4.52 8.30 23.71
C GLU A 126 -5.11 7.01 23.12
N THR A 127 -6.42 6.97 22.88
CA THR A 127 -7.10 5.81 22.31
C THR A 127 -6.73 5.61 20.85
N TYR A 128 -6.56 6.70 20.10
CA TYR A 128 -6.06 6.65 18.72
C TYR A 128 -4.64 6.08 18.66
N SER A 129 -3.73 6.59 19.51
CA SER A 129 -2.35 6.12 19.59
C SER A 129 -2.28 4.63 19.92
N ALA A 130 -3.08 4.16 20.90
CA ALA A 130 -3.16 2.74 21.23
C ALA A 130 -3.62 1.89 20.05
N ILE A 131 -4.69 2.29 19.35
CA ILE A 131 -5.20 1.58 18.17
C ILE A 131 -4.15 1.53 17.06
N GLN A 132 -3.46 2.64 16.80
CA GLN A 132 -2.43 2.72 15.76
C GLN A 132 -1.23 1.82 16.09
N SER A 133 -0.75 1.84 17.34
CA SER A 133 0.33 0.97 17.80
C SER A 133 -0.04 -0.51 17.69
N THR A 134 -1.24 -0.91 18.13
CA THR A 134 -1.71 -2.30 18.00
C THR A 134 -1.85 -2.71 16.53
N ARG A 135 -2.44 -1.85 15.68
CA ARG A 135 -2.58 -2.13 14.25
C ARG A 135 -1.23 -2.26 13.55
N TYR A 136 -0.27 -1.41 13.90
CA TYR A 136 1.08 -1.49 13.37
C TYR A 136 1.76 -2.80 13.78
N GLY A 137 1.67 -3.18 15.06
CA GLY A 137 2.20 -4.46 15.54
C GLY A 137 1.63 -5.65 14.76
N LEU A 138 0.31 -5.69 14.60
CA LEU A 138 -0.38 -6.72 13.82
C LEU A 138 0.08 -6.79 12.37
N ALA A 139 0.16 -5.63 11.71
CA ALA A 139 0.60 -5.53 10.32
C ALA A 139 2.06 -5.98 10.15
N ASN A 140 2.95 -5.62 11.08
CA ASN A 140 4.36 -6.01 11.04
C ASN A 140 4.56 -7.51 11.23
N HIS A 141 3.76 -8.14 12.10
CA HIS A 141 3.79 -9.59 12.27
C HIS A 141 3.12 -10.34 11.11
N GLY A 142 2.33 -9.66 10.26
CA GLY A 142 1.53 -10.30 9.22
C GLY A 142 0.43 -11.21 9.78
N VAL A 143 0.07 -11.01 11.06
CA VAL A 143 -0.89 -11.84 11.78
C VAL A 143 -2.16 -11.02 12.03
N ASP A 144 -3.31 -11.63 11.79
CA ASP A 144 -4.60 -11.02 12.14
C ASP A 144 -4.78 -11.00 13.65
N ALA A 145 -5.51 -10.01 14.19
CA ALA A 145 -5.71 -9.87 15.64
C ALA A 145 -6.28 -11.15 16.24
N VAL A 146 -7.19 -11.80 15.50
CA VAL A 146 -7.80 -13.07 15.90
C VAL A 146 -6.76 -14.16 16.08
N LYS A 147 -5.79 -14.25 15.16
CA LYS A 147 -4.70 -15.24 15.21
C LYS A 147 -3.64 -14.89 16.26
N GLN A 148 -3.35 -13.59 16.46
CA GLN A 148 -2.36 -13.16 17.46
C GLN A 148 -2.86 -13.41 18.89
N PHE A 149 -4.17 -13.27 19.13
CA PHE A 149 -4.78 -13.56 20.43
C PHE A 149 -5.42 -14.96 20.49
N GLU A 150 -5.17 -15.81 19.49
CA GLU A 150 -5.62 -17.20 19.51
C GLU A 150 -4.86 -17.97 20.60
N ARG A 151 -5.57 -18.80 21.36
CA ARG A 151 -4.96 -19.67 22.36
C ARG A 151 -4.38 -20.89 21.66
N HIS A 152 -3.15 -21.27 22.00
CA HIS A 152 -2.51 -22.45 21.43
C HIS A 152 -3.19 -23.74 21.91
N ASP A 153 -3.68 -23.76 23.16
CA ASP A 153 -4.55 -24.81 23.68
C ASP A 153 -5.70 -24.20 24.48
N ALA A 154 -6.92 -24.29 23.93
CA ALA A 154 -8.14 -23.70 24.48
C ALA A 154 -8.51 -24.24 25.87
N ALA A 155 -7.98 -25.41 26.27
CA ALA A 155 -8.24 -26.00 27.58
C ALA A 155 -7.24 -25.56 28.65
N LYS A 156 -5.98 -25.29 28.28
CA LYS A 156 -4.87 -25.15 29.25
C LYS A 156 -4.29 -23.74 29.36
N ASP A 157 -4.44 -22.90 28.34
CA ASP A 157 -3.84 -21.56 28.41
C ASP A 157 -4.54 -20.67 29.44
N PRO A 158 -3.81 -19.84 30.20
CA PRO A 158 -4.43 -18.92 31.14
C PRO A 158 -5.29 -17.90 30.39
N VAL A 159 -6.56 -17.77 30.79
CA VAL A 159 -7.47 -16.75 30.26
C VAL A 159 -7.37 -15.50 31.12
N ASP A 160 -7.02 -14.37 30.49
CA ASP A 160 -7.15 -13.07 31.14
C ASP A 160 -8.63 -12.71 31.29
N LYS A 161 -9.14 -12.96 32.50
CA LYS A 161 -10.55 -12.70 32.87
C LYS A 161 -10.91 -11.23 32.73
N VAL A 162 -9.97 -10.32 32.96
CA VAL A 162 -10.19 -8.87 32.87
C VAL A 162 -10.32 -8.46 31.43
N LEU A 163 -9.43 -8.95 30.56
CA LEU A 163 -9.52 -8.72 29.12
C LEU A 163 -10.85 -9.24 28.54
N CYS A 164 -11.27 -10.46 28.92
CA CYS A 164 -12.54 -11.02 28.47
C CYS A 164 -13.76 -10.18 28.94
N GLN A 165 -13.74 -9.70 30.19
CA GLN A 165 -14.79 -8.81 30.70
C GLN A 165 -14.82 -7.49 29.94
N ASN A 166 -13.66 -6.89 29.66
CA ASN A 166 -13.54 -5.64 28.92
C ASN A 166 -14.02 -5.78 27.48
N LEU A 167 -13.62 -6.85 26.78
CA LEU A 167 -14.08 -7.17 25.42
C LEU A 167 -15.59 -7.37 25.37
N ARG A 168 -16.15 -8.12 26.32
CA ARG A 168 -17.60 -8.34 26.40
C ARG A 168 -18.36 -7.04 26.64
N SER A 169 -17.86 -6.21 27.54
CA SER A 169 -18.44 -4.91 27.86
C SER A 169 -18.38 -3.96 26.65
N ALA A 170 -17.25 -3.93 25.95
CA ALA A 170 -17.06 -3.13 24.75
C ALA A 170 -17.99 -3.58 23.61
N ALA A 171 -18.11 -4.89 23.37
CA ALA A 171 -19.00 -5.45 22.36
C ALA A 171 -20.47 -5.12 22.63
N LEU A 172 -20.92 -5.21 23.89
CA LEU A 172 -22.27 -4.81 24.27
C LEU A 172 -22.54 -3.32 24.05
N ARG A 173 -21.58 -2.45 24.40
CA ARG A 173 -21.68 -1.01 24.16
C ARG A 173 -21.72 -0.69 22.67
N TYR A 174 -20.88 -1.34 21.87
CA TYR A 174 -20.84 -1.15 20.42
C TYR A 174 -22.14 -1.60 19.75
N LYS A 175 -22.70 -2.75 20.16
CA LYS A 175 -23.98 -3.23 19.65
C LYS A 175 -25.12 -2.24 19.96
N ARG A 176 -25.15 -1.71 21.18
CA ARG A 176 -26.12 -0.68 21.58
C ARG A 176 -25.97 0.60 20.74
N GLN A 177 -24.73 1.07 20.53
CA GLN A 177 -24.47 2.23 19.67
C GLN A 177 -24.89 1.98 18.20
N GLN A 178 -24.68 0.78 17.66
CA GLN A 178 -25.18 0.44 16.33
C GLN A 178 -26.70 0.47 16.25
N GLU A 179 -27.38 -0.07 17.26
CA GLU A 179 -28.85 -0.05 17.34
C GLU A 179 -29.38 1.39 17.43
N GLU A 180 -28.76 2.24 18.26
CA GLU A 180 -29.08 3.68 18.37
C GLU A 180 -28.83 4.42 17.05
N THR A 181 -27.72 4.13 16.37
CA THR A 181 -27.39 4.76 15.08
C THR A 181 -28.37 4.34 13.98
N ARG A 182 -28.73 3.05 13.91
CA ARG A 182 -29.73 2.52 12.97
C ARG A 182 -31.11 3.10 13.24
N ALA A 183 -31.51 3.23 14.51
CA ALA A 183 -32.75 3.89 14.89
C ALA A 183 -32.77 5.36 14.46
N ALA A 184 -31.67 6.09 14.70
CA ALA A 184 -31.52 7.48 14.27
C ALA A 184 -31.52 7.65 12.74
N GLU A 185 -30.96 6.70 11.99
CA GLU A 185 -31.02 6.69 10.53
C GLU A 185 -32.43 6.39 10.01
N MET A 186 -33.15 5.44 10.63
CA MET A 186 -34.55 5.16 10.28
C MET A 186 -35.45 6.37 10.55
N GLU A 187 -35.26 7.07 11.67
CA GLU A 187 -35.98 8.32 11.96
C GLU A 187 -35.63 9.45 10.98
N LYS A 188 -34.35 9.58 10.58
CA LYS A 188 -33.96 10.52 9.53
C LYS A 188 -34.56 10.18 8.16
N ARG A 189 -34.70 8.90 7.83
CA ARG A 189 -35.36 8.43 6.59
C ARG A 189 -36.86 8.72 6.59
N LYS A 190 -37.54 8.56 7.74
CA LYS A 190 -38.94 8.96 7.91
C LYS A 190 -39.14 10.46 7.77
N ASN A 191 -38.23 11.27 8.30
CA ASN A 191 -38.35 12.73 8.30
C ASN A 191 -37.93 13.40 6.97
N HIS A 192 -37.29 12.68 6.03
CA HIS A 192 -36.88 13.20 4.72
C HIS A 192 -37.15 12.24 3.55
N PRO A 193 -38.43 12.00 3.18
CA PRO A 193 -38.82 11.08 2.08
C PRO A 193 -38.49 11.60 0.67
N LEU A 194 -38.01 12.84 0.54
CA LEU A 194 -37.80 13.52 -0.75
C LEU A 194 -36.68 12.91 -1.61
N LYS A 195 -35.69 12.22 -1.01
CA LYS A 195 -34.57 11.64 -1.77
C LYS A 195 -34.95 10.36 -2.51
N GLU A 196 -35.87 9.56 -1.97
CA GLU A 196 -36.26 8.27 -2.55
C GLU A 196 -37.06 8.46 -3.86
N LYS A 197 -38.04 9.39 -3.85
CA LYS A 197 -38.81 9.77 -5.05
C LYS A 197 -37.95 10.37 -6.17
N GLN A 198 -36.85 11.06 -5.83
CA GLN A 198 -35.89 11.60 -6.81
C GLN A 198 -34.95 10.53 -7.40
N LEU A 199 -34.64 9.46 -6.67
CA LEU A 199 -33.85 8.35 -7.19
C LEU A 199 -34.66 7.46 -8.13
N GLU A 200 -35.94 7.21 -7.80
CA GLU A 200 -36.85 6.46 -8.67
C GLU A 200 -37.04 7.15 -10.03
N SER A 201 -37.21 8.48 -10.05
CA SER A 201 -37.36 9.24 -11.30
C SER A 201 -36.10 9.25 -12.16
N LYS A 202 -34.90 9.29 -11.56
CA LYS A 202 -33.63 9.16 -12.29
C LYS A 202 -33.40 7.77 -12.85
N SER A 203 -33.77 6.73 -12.10
CA SER A 203 -33.66 5.33 -12.53
C SER A 203 -34.61 5.03 -13.69
N ALA A 204 -35.85 5.52 -13.63
CA ALA A 204 -36.83 5.41 -14.71
C ALA A 204 -36.36 6.12 -15.99
N ASN A 205 -35.85 7.35 -15.88
CA ASN A 205 -35.30 8.06 -17.05
C ASN A 205 -34.09 7.35 -17.68
N LYS A 206 -33.21 6.75 -16.86
CA LYS A 206 -32.05 6.02 -17.37
C LYS A 206 -32.45 4.75 -18.13
N ARG A 207 -33.53 4.07 -17.72
CA ARG A 207 -34.09 2.90 -18.44
C ARG A 207 -34.69 3.31 -19.79
N LEU A 208 -35.47 4.39 -19.82
CA LEU A 208 -36.04 4.92 -21.07
C LEU A 208 -34.95 5.35 -22.06
N GLN A 209 -33.87 5.97 -21.58
CA GLN A 209 -32.73 6.33 -22.43
C GLN A 209 -31.99 5.10 -22.98
N ALA A 210 -31.83 4.05 -22.16
CA ALA A 210 -31.21 2.80 -22.60
C ALA A 210 -32.06 2.07 -23.66
N GLU A 211 -33.38 1.99 -23.47
CA GLU A 211 -34.28 1.42 -24.49
C GLU A 211 -34.22 2.20 -25.80
N PHE A 212 -34.23 3.54 -25.74
CA PHE A 212 -34.14 4.37 -26.93
C PHE A 212 -32.81 4.14 -27.68
N ALA A 213 -31.69 4.04 -26.97
CA ALA A 213 -30.38 3.75 -27.55
C ALA A 213 -30.32 2.37 -28.23
N VAL A 214 -30.94 1.34 -27.64
CA VAL A 214 -31.01 -0.01 -28.25
C VAL A 214 -31.84 0.02 -29.53
N THR A 215 -32.98 0.71 -29.52
CA THR A 215 -33.83 0.82 -30.71
C THR A 215 -33.17 1.61 -31.84
N ASP A 216 -32.40 2.64 -31.52
CA ASP A 216 -31.68 3.45 -32.51
C ASP A 216 -30.48 2.70 -33.11
N ALA A 217 -29.77 1.92 -32.29
CA ALA A 217 -28.70 1.03 -32.76
C ALA A 217 -29.23 -0.03 -33.74
N ALA A 218 -30.39 -0.65 -33.44
CA ALA A 218 -31.03 -1.61 -34.34
C ALA A 218 -31.44 -0.98 -35.68
N ARG A 219 -31.98 0.25 -35.66
CA ARG A 219 -32.31 1.00 -36.89
C ARG A 219 -31.07 1.37 -37.70
N HIS A 220 -29.97 1.73 -37.03
CA HIS A 220 -28.72 2.04 -37.68
C HIS A 220 -28.14 0.80 -38.37
N GLU A 221 -28.17 -0.36 -37.71
CA GLU A 221 -27.70 -1.62 -38.26
C GLU A 221 -28.53 -2.06 -39.49
N GLU A 222 -29.85 -1.90 -39.44
CA GLU A 222 -30.73 -2.18 -40.59
C GLU A 222 -30.42 -1.29 -41.79
N ARG A 223 -30.14 0.00 -41.56
CA ARG A 223 -29.72 0.94 -42.62
C ARG A 223 -28.39 0.54 -43.24
N MET A 224 -27.42 0.13 -42.42
CA MET A 224 -26.11 -0.33 -42.90
C MET A 224 -26.22 -1.64 -43.67
N ALA A 225 -27.08 -2.58 -43.23
CA ALA A 225 -27.36 -3.81 -43.96
C ALA A 225 -28.00 -3.55 -45.32
N LYS A 226 -28.95 -2.60 -45.42
CA LYS A 226 -29.55 -2.19 -46.70
C LYS A 226 -28.51 -1.58 -47.66
N LYS A 227 -27.64 -0.69 -47.17
CA LYS A 227 -26.54 -0.14 -47.98
C LYS A 227 -25.59 -1.22 -48.51
N ARG A 228 -25.14 -2.15 -47.65
CA ARG A 228 -24.29 -3.28 -48.06
C ARG A 228 -24.95 -4.16 -49.12
N ARG A 229 -26.25 -4.44 -48.98
CA ARG A 229 -27.00 -5.20 -50.01
C ARG A 229 -27.04 -4.46 -51.35
N GLN A 230 -27.19 -3.14 -51.31
CA GLN A 230 -27.23 -2.32 -52.51
C GLN A 230 -25.84 -2.25 -53.20
N GLU A 231 -24.77 -2.14 -52.41
CA GLU A 231 -23.38 -2.20 -52.90
C GLU A 231 -23.06 -3.55 -53.58
N VAL A 232 -23.43 -4.68 -52.94
CA VAL A 232 -23.25 -6.02 -53.53
C VAL A 232 -24.05 -6.19 -54.83
N LEU A 233 -25.28 -5.67 -54.88
CA LEU A 233 -26.09 -5.68 -56.11
C LEU A 233 -25.45 -4.85 -57.22
N THR A 234 -24.85 -3.70 -56.90
CA THR A 234 -24.14 -2.88 -57.88
C THR A 234 -22.84 -3.53 -58.37
N GLU A 235 -22.08 -4.22 -57.50
CA GLU A 235 -20.89 -4.98 -57.92
C GLU A 235 -21.24 -6.18 -58.81
N LEU A 236 -22.31 -6.92 -58.49
CA LEU A 236 -22.78 -8.03 -59.32
C LEU A 236 -23.27 -7.56 -60.69
N ALA A 237 -23.94 -6.41 -60.75
CA ALA A 237 -24.34 -5.78 -62.02
C ALA A 237 -23.14 -5.29 -62.84
N ALA A 238 -22.08 -4.80 -62.19
CA ALA A 238 -20.84 -4.39 -62.85
C ALA A 238 -20.04 -5.59 -63.41
N LYS A 239 -20.01 -6.72 -62.68
CA LYS A 239 -19.37 -7.97 -63.14
C LYS A 239 -20.10 -8.64 -64.31
N ARG A 240 -21.41 -8.45 -64.46
CA ARG A 240 -22.20 -8.95 -65.61
C ARG A 240 -22.05 -8.13 -66.89
N LYS A 241 -21.39 -6.96 -66.84
CA LYS A 241 -21.16 -6.07 -67.99
C LYS A 241 -19.75 -6.15 -68.59
N LYS A 242 -18.90 -7.05 -68.08
CA LYS A 242 -17.63 -7.47 -68.71
C LYS A 242 -17.79 -8.87 -69.27
#